data_AF-A0A0D0E0S8-F1
#
_entry.id   AF-A0A0D0E0S8-F1
#
_cell.length_a   1.000
_cell.length_b   1.000
_cell.length_c   1.000
_cell.angle_alpha   90.00
_cell.angle_beta   90.00
_cell.angle_gamma   90.00
#
_symmetry.space_group_name_H-M   'P 1'
#
loop_
_entity.id
_entity.type
_entity.pdbx_description
1 polymer ?
#
loop_
_entity_poly.entity_id
_entity_poly.type
_entity_poly.pdbx_seq_one_letter_code
_entity_poly.pdbx_strand_id
1 'polypeptide(L)'
;MRPENPNRTTALGKLTEAKQKAAALEQELEAYGACDPVKVADKRRAGTLAHEAAVRWTDNYSILLAHFTRQNGIDPQEIRRFLDVGEDYEDIY
;
A
#
# COMPACT_ATOMS: atom_id res chain seq x y z
N MET A 1 25.18 -29.31 -48.68
CA MET A 1 23.96 -28.67 -48.14
C MET A 1 23.28 -29.69 -47.21
N ARG A 2 23.04 -29.36 -45.94
CA ARG A 2 22.45 -30.31 -44.98
C ARG A 2 20.97 -30.51 -45.36
N PRO A 3 20.47 -31.74 -45.55
CA PRO A 3 19.12 -31.96 -46.06
C PRO A 3 18.07 -31.41 -45.09
N GLU A 4 17.06 -30.74 -45.63
CA GLU A 4 15.94 -30.25 -44.85
C GLU A 4 15.17 -31.44 -44.27
N ASN A 5 15.11 -31.51 -42.94
CA ASN A 5 14.29 -32.46 -42.24
C ASN A 5 13.00 -31.74 -41.80
N PRO A 6 11.82 -32.17 -42.25
CA PRO A 6 10.54 -31.54 -41.91
C PRO A 6 10.33 -31.37 -40.40
N ASN A 7 10.77 -32.36 -39.61
CA ASN A 7 10.68 -32.30 -38.15
C ASN A 7 11.54 -31.19 -37.56
N ARG A 8 12.70 -30.90 -38.17
CA ARG A 8 13.58 -29.80 -37.75
C ARG A 8 12.94 -28.45 -38.06
N THR A 9 12.33 -28.30 -39.24
CA THR A 9 11.63 -27.07 -39.62
C THR A 9 10.44 -26.79 -38.71
N THR A 10 9.63 -27.80 -38.40
CA THR A 10 8.53 -27.68 -37.43
C THR A 10 9.03 -27.35 -36.03
N ALA A 11 10.10 -28.00 -35.55
CA ALA A 11 10.68 -27.73 -34.24
C ALA A 11 11.24 -26.30 -34.13
N LEU A 12 11.88 -25.80 -35.19
CA LEU A 12 12.37 -24.41 -35.25
C LEU A 12 11.23 -23.39 -35.29
N GLY A 13 10.13 -23.71 -35.96
CA GLY A 13 8.91 -22.90 -35.94
C GLY A 13 8.34 -22.78 -34.53
N LYS A 14 8.16 -23.93 -33.84
CA LYS A 14 7.70 -23.97 -32.44
C LYS A 14 8.63 -23.22 -31.49
N LEU A 15 9.95 -23.35 -31.69
CA LEU A 15 10.93 -22.62 -30.88
C LEU A 15 10.81 -21.11 -31.07
N THR A 16 10.63 -20.66 -32.31
CA THR A 16 10.45 -19.22 -32.61
C THR A 16 9.17 -18.69 -31.98
N GLU A 17 8.06 -19.42 -32.11
CA GLU A 17 6.78 -19.05 -31.52
C GLU A 17 6.86 -19.00 -29.98
N ALA A 18 7.49 -20.00 -29.36
CA ALA A 18 7.68 -20.04 -27.91
C ALA A 18 8.53 -18.85 -27.41
N LYS A 19 9.59 -18.48 -28.14
CA LYS A 19 10.42 -17.32 -27.80
C LYS A 19 9.64 -16.00 -27.90
N GLN A 20 8.83 -15.84 -28.94
CA GLN A 20 7.98 -14.66 -29.10
C GLN A 20 6.94 -14.55 -27.99
N LYS A 21 6.29 -15.67 -27.63
CA LYS A 21 5.34 -15.72 -26.51
C LYS A 21 6.01 -15.41 -25.18
N ALA A 22 7.21 -15.95 -24.92
CA ALA A 22 7.96 -15.67 -23.70
C ALA A 22 8.28 -14.17 -23.59
N ALA A 23 8.79 -13.55 -24.65
CA ALA A 23 9.09 -12.11 -24.66
C ALA A 23 7.85 -11.23 -24.43
N ALA A 24 6.70 -11.60 -25.01
CA ALA A 24 5.44 -10.89 -24.78
C ALA A 24 4.95 -11.02 -23.34
N LEU A 25 5.03 -12.23 -22.76
CA LEU A 25 4.64 -12.48 -21.37
C LEU A 25 5.58 -11.78 -20.37
N GLU A 26 6.88 -11.69 -20.66
CA GLU A 26 7.84 -10.93 -19.84
C GLU A 26 7.53 -9.43 -19.84
N GLN A 27 7.20 -8.86 -21.01
CA GLN A 27 6.76 -7.46 -21.10
C GLN A 27 5.46 -7.22 -20.33
N GLU A 28 4.52 -8.15 -20.42
CA GLU A 28 3.25 -8.08 -19.69
C GLU A 28 3.49 -8.18 -18.17
N LEU A 29 4.35 -9.10 -17.72
CA LEU A 29 4.76 -9.23 -16.31
C LEU A 29 5.45 -7.97 -15.79
N GLU A 30 6.32 -7.34 -16.58
CA GLU A 30 6.97 -6.09 -16.20
C GLU A 30 5.95 -4.95 -16.08
N ALA A 31 5.00 -4.85 -17.02
CA ALA A 31 3.91 -3.89 -16.96
C ALA A 31 2.99 -4.10 -15.73
N TYR A 32 2.77 -5.36 -15.33
CA TYR A 32 2.01 -5.70 -14.12
C TYR A 32 2.86 -5.77 -12.85
N GLY A 33 4.18 -5.58 -12.92
CA GLY A 33 5.09 -5.66 -11.78
C GLY A 33 4.79 -4.64 -10.66
N ALA A 34 4.06 -3.57 -10.99
CA ALA A 34 3.54 -2.60 -10.03
C ALA A 34 2.36 -3.12 -9.18
N CYS A 35 1.72 -4.21 -9.59
CA CYS A 35 0.51 -4.78 -9.00
C CYS A 35 0.74 -6.16 -8.37
N ASP A 36 1.87 -6.36 -7.69
CA ASP A 36 2.08 -7.52 -6.85
C ASP A 36 0.95 -7.59 -5.78
N PRO A 37 0.04 -8.57 -5.86
CA PRO A 37 -1.14 -8.61 -5.01
C PRO A 37 -0.79 -8.75 -3.53
N VAL A 38 0.36 -9.36 -3.21
CA VAL A 38 0.84 -9.51 -1.84
C VAL A 38 1.28 -8.13 -1.32
N LYS A 39 2.10 -7.40 -2.08
CA LYS A 39 2.53 -6.05 -1.68
C LYS A 39 1.36 -5.07 -1.57
N VAL A 40 0.36 -5.18 -2.43
CA VAL A 40 -0.86 -4.37 -2.35
C VAL A 40 -1.67 -4.71 -1.10
N ALA A 41 -1.84 -5.99 -0.78
CA ALA A 41 -2.53 -6.43 0.42
C ALA A 41 -1.81 -5.98 1.70
N ASP A 42 -0.48 -6.06 1.73
CA ASP A 42 0.34 -5.61 2.86
C ASP A 42 0.23 -4.10 3.08
N LYS A 43 0.34 -3.31 2.00
CA LYS A 43 0.13 -1.85 2.07
C LYS A 43 -1.27 -1.50 2.57
N ARG A 44 -2.30 -2.20 2.09
CA ARG A 44 -3.68 -1.99 2.56
C ARG A 44 -3.82 -2.30 4.05
N ARG A 45 -3.29 -3.44 4.50
CA ARG A 45 -3.35 -3.84 5.92
C ARG A 45 -2.61 -2.83 6.80
N ALA A 46 -1.42 -2.40 6.40
CA ALA A 46 -0.66 -1.38 7.12
C ALA A 46 -1.44 -0.05 7.18
N GLY A 47 -2.07 0.35 6.08
CA GLY A 47 -2.92 1.55 6.04
C GLY A 47 -4.13 1.46 6.97
N THR A 48 -4.84 0.32 6.98
CA THR A 48 -5.95 0.08 7.91
C THR A 48 -5.50 0.17 9.36
N LEU A 49 -4.40 -0.51 9.71
CA LEU A 49 -3.87 -0.48 11.07
C LEU A 49 -3.45 0.92 11.50
N ALA A 50 -2.80 1.68 10.62
CA ALA A 50 -2.40 3.06 10.89
C ALA A 50 -3.62 3.96 11.12
N HIS A 51 -4.68 3.79 10.32
CA HIS A 51 -5.93 4.53 10.48
C HIS A 51 -6.63 4.19 11.80
N GLU A 52 -6.77 2.90 12.14
CA GLU A 52 -7.35 2.46 13.41
C GLU A 52 -6.57 3.00 14.62
N ALA A 53 -5.23 3.00 14.54
CA ALA A 53 -4.38 3.56 15.58
C ALA A 53 -4.57 5.09 15.71
N ALA A 54 -4.68 5.80 14.59
CA ALA A 54 -4.93 7.24 14.58
C ALA A 54 -6.29 7.58 15.21
N VAL A 55 -7.37 6.90 14.79
CA VAL A 55 -8.71 7.06 15.37
C VAL A 55 -8.68 6.82 16.88
N ARG A 56 -8.03 5.73 17.32
CA ARG A 56 -7.93 5.42 18.76
C ARG A 56 -7.15 6.49 19.54
N TRP A 57 -6.12 7.08 18.94
CA TRP A 57 -5.38 8.17 19.57
C TRP A 57 -6.23 9.45 19.64
N THR A 58 -6.95 9.79 18.58
CA THR A 58 -7.93 10.90 18.53
C THR A 58 -9.00 10.77 19.62
N ASP A 59 -9.56 9.57 19.80
CA ASP A 59 -10.52 9.30 20.88
C ASP A 59 -9.89 9.51 22.26
N ASN A 60 -8.70 8.96 22.49
CA ASN A 60 -7.99 9.12 23.76
C ASN A 60 -7.68 10.58 24.07
N TYR A 61 -7.27 11.35 23.06
CA TYR A 61 -7.03 12.79 23.18
C TYR A 61 -8.32 13.52 23.56
N SER A 62 -9.44 13.22 22.89
CA SER A 62 -10.74 13.82 23.18
C SER A 62 -11.21 13.54 24.61
N ILE A 63 -11.03 12.30 25.09
CA ILE A 63 -11.35 11.90 26.46
C ILE A 63 -10.47 12.65 27.48
N LEU A 64 -9.16 12.72 27.22
CA LEU A 64 -8.21 13.44 28.08
C LEU A 64 -8.55 14.93 28.15
N LEU A 65 -8.79 15.55 27.01
CA LEU A 65 -9.18 16.96 26.92
C LEU A 65 -10.45 17.22 27.72
N ALA A 66 -11.48 16.39 27.55
CA ALA A 66 -12.73 16.52 28.30
C ALA A 66 -12.55 16.34 29.81
N HIS A 67 -11.68 15.41 30.23
CA HIS A 67 -11.38 15.19 31.65
C HIS A 67 -10.72 16.42 32.29
N PHE A 68 -9.65 16.94 31.70
CA PHE A 68 -8.93 18.08 32.28
C PHE A 68 -9.69 19.40 32.20
N THR A 69 -10.44 19.62 31.13
CA THR A 69 -11.24 20.85 30.98
C THR A 69 -12.45 20.85 31.91
N ARG A 70 -13.17 19.73 32.04
CA ARG A 70 -14.40 19.67 32.84
C ARG A 70 -14.15 19.41 34.32
N GLN A 71 -13.16 18.58 34.68
CA GLN A 71 -12.92 18.19 36.07
C GLN A 71 -11.87 19.07 36.76
N ASN A 72 -10.85 19.52 36.02
CA ASN A 72 -9.73 20.26 36.58
C ASN A 72 -9.74 21.76 36.21
N GLY A 73 -10.65 22.19 35.32
CA GLY A 73 -10.78 23.59 34.91
C GLY A 73 -9.58 24.13 34.11
N ILE A 74 -8.76 23.24 33.55
CA ILE A 74 -7.56 23.61 32.77
C ILE A 74 -8.00 24.12 31.39
N ASP A 75 -7.31 25.17 30.91
CA ASP A 75 -7.54 25.72 29.58
C ASP A 75 -7.20 24.67 28.49
N PRO A 76 -8.12 24.37 27.57
CA PRO A 76 -7.84 23.53 26.39
C PRO A 76 -6.55 23.90 25.64
N GLN A 77 -6.18 25.19 25.57
CA GLN A 77 -4.97 25.65 24.87
C GLN A 77 -3.68 25.19 25.57
N GLU A 78 -3.67 25.12 26.90
CA GLU A 78 -2.50 24.63 27.65
C GLU A 78 -2.26 23.14 27.38
N ILE A 79 -3.35 22.36 27.29
CA ILE A 79 -3.28 20.92 26.99
C ILE A 79 -2.79 20.70 25.56
N ARG A 80 -3.30 21.47 24.58
CA ARG A 80 -2.84 21.41 23.19
C ARG A 80 -1.35 21.72 23.08
N ARG A 81 -0.90 22.79 23.72
CA ARG A 81 0.52 23.17 23.74
C ARG A 81 1.39 22.12 24.44
N PHE A 82 0.90 21.49 25.50
CA PHE A 82 1.63 20.43 26.20
C PHE A 82 1.79 19.16 25.36
N LEU A 83 0.76 18.81 24.58
CA LEU A 83 0.76 17.64 23.69
C LEU A 83 1.33 17.93 22.30
N ASP A 84 1.80 19.16 22.06
CA ASP A 84 2.30 19.63 20.76
C ASP A 84 1.29 19.44 19.62
N VAL A 85 0.00 19.67 19.93
CA VAL A 85 -1.10 19.59 18.96
C VAL A 85 -1.18 20.91 18.20
N GLY A 86 -0.95 20.84 16.89
CA GLY A 86 -1.05 21.98 15.98
C GLY A 86 -2.45 22.58 15.90
N GLU A 87 -2.53 23.85 15.48
CA GLU A 87 -3.79 24.56 15.25
C GLU A 87 -4.59 23.98 14.06
N ASP A 88 -3.91 23.27 13.16
CA ASP A 88 -4.44 22.54 12.02
C ASP A 88 -4.93 21.13 12.37
N TYR A 89 -4.93 20.76 13.65
CA TYR A 89 -5.45 19.47 14.09
C TYR A 89 -6.96 19.38 13.84
N GLU A 90 -7.34 18.33 13.11
CA GLU A 90 -8.73 17.93 12.87
C GLU A 90 -8.93 16.50 13.38
N ASP A 91 -10.10 16.24 13.96
CA ASP A 91 -10.47 14.90 14.37
C ASP A 91 -10.70 14.00 13.15
N ILE A 92 -10.20 12.77 13.24
CA ILE A 92 -10.39 11.74 12.22
C ILE A 92 -11.64 10.94 12.59
N TYR A 93 -12.64 10.93 11.70
CA TYR A 93 -13.87 10.15 11.82
C TYR A 93 -13.81 8.83 11.05
#